data_AF-K1YMP4-F1
#
_entry.id   AF-K1YMP4-F1
#
_cell.length_a   1.000
_cell.length_b   1.000
_cell.length_c   1.000
_cell.angle_alpha   90.00
_cell.angle_beta   90.00
_cell.angle_gamma   90.00
#
_symmetry.space_group_name_H-M   'P 1'
#
loop_
_entity.id
_entity.type
_entity.pdbx_description
1 polymer ?
#
loop_
_entity_poly.entity_id
_entity_poly.type
_entity_poly.pdbx_seq_one_letter_code
_entity_poly.pdbx_strand_id
1 'polypeptide(L)'
;MEKPLHLDVLLDKVKSAIKYRPSRSVSTLPSDTELEIVSADVLIPPGMVEVVDSPEPQRTLRENVVLNGVGLLSGRKTGIILSPLGINEGIVFQTLDGQTIRGHITALENFSQTVSSKTFSANSTTLDNGRQQVRTVEHLMAIFSMYGITNVLIKVDDEVPNIDGSAKDFCDLIEQAGIEEQPAFTREAVIRQKIGVGNAERHEKHLYAEPFDGFEIVMRVDYPSPIGEQIFTFNPEKGSFAEEIAPARSFNTFENIEMAQRLGKVGGGYLNSHIIMYEGKVINTALRFPDEFVRHKILDLIGDLYLLGFSIRGRITANMTSHGYNQALVERLYQAIQSSARMKAMKI
;
A
#
# COMPACT_ATOMS: atom_id res chain seq x y z
N MET A 1 -13.42 24.01 7.51
CA MET A 1 -13.37 25.16 6.58
C MET A 1 -12.16 24.99 5.70
N GLU A 2 -12.41 24.74 4.42
CA GLU A 2 -11.42 24.63 3.35
C GLU A 2 -10.52 25.87 3.34
N LYS A 3 -9.20 25.68 3.30
CA LYS A 3 -8.34 26.74 2.77
C LYS A 3 -8.33 26.56 1.26
N PRO A 4 -8.88 27.50 0.47
CA PRO A 4 -8.75 27.42 -0.97
C PRO A 4 -7.25 27.38 -1.33
N LEU A 5 -6.92 26.64 -2.40
CA LEU A 5 -5.61 26.74 -3.05
C LEU A 5 -5.23 28.22 -3.14
N HIS A 6 -4.08 28.59 -2.59
CA HIS A 6 -3.68 30.00 -2.50
C HIS A 6 -3.85 30.68 -3.86
N LEU A 7 -4.65 31.75 -3.90
CA LEU A 7 -4.98 32.50 -5.12
C LEU A 7 -3.71 32.87 -5.90
N ASP A 8 -2.61 33.13 -5.19
CA ASP A 8 -1.30 33.44 -5.74
C ASP A 8 -0.72 32.28 -6.58
N VAL A 9 -0.92 31.03 -6.16
CA VAL A 9 -0.47 29.83 -6.89
C VAL A 9 -1.29 29.64 -8.18
N LEU A 10 -2.61 29.87 -8.11
CA LEU A 10 -3.48 29.86 -9.29
C LEU A 10 -3.12 30.97 -10.27
N LEU A 11 -2.85 32.19 -9.77
CA LEU A 11 -2.47 33.34 -10.60
C LEU A 11 -1.08 33.18 -11.23
N ASP A 12 -0.10 32.61 -10.52
CA ASP A 12 1.22 32.32 -11.07
C ASP A 12 1.15 31.21 -12.14
N LYS A 13 0.29 30.21 -11.98
CA LYS A 13 0.03 29.20 -13.02
C LYS A 13 -0.62 29.80 -14.25
N VAL A 14 -1.63 30.67 -14.10
CA VAL A 14 -2.23 31.39 -15.24
C VAL A 14 -1.17 32.25 -15.96
N LYS A 15 -0.32 32.95 -15.21
CA LYS A 15 0.78 33.75 -15.79
C LYS A 15 1.83 32.86 -16.48
N SER A 16 2.16 31.71 -15.90
CA SER A 16 3.15 30.76 -16.43
C SER A 16 2.63 30.07 -17.69
N ALA A 17 1.35 29.66 -17.70
CA ALA A 17 0.67 29.10 -18.86
C ALA A 17 0.57 30.09 -20.03
N ILE A 18 0.38 31.40 -19.74
CA ILE A 18 0.38 32.46 -20.75
C ILE A 18 1.79 32.76 -21.28
N LYS A 19 2.85 32.50 -20.50
CA LYS A 19 4.25 32.81 -20.85
C LYS A 19 5.06 31.65 -21.42
N TYR A 20 4.53 30.42 -21.42
CA TYR A 20 5.33 29.24 -21.72
C TYR A 20 5.77 29.15 -23.20
N ARG A 21 7.08 29.36 -23.43
CA ARG A 21 7.86 28.70 -24.49
C ARG A 21 8.54 27.47 -23.87
N PRO A 22 8.59 26.31 -24.54
CA PRO A 22 9.12 25.09 -23.94
C PRO A 22 10.63 25.18 -23.74
N SER A 23 11.07 25.27 -22.48
CA SER A 23 12.45 25.00 -22.09
C SER A 23 12.57 23.56 -21.59
N ARG A 24 13.43 22.78 -22.27
CA ARG A 24 13.87 21.45 -21.84
C ARG A 24 14.72 21.57 -20.57
N SER A 25 14.18 21.18 -19.43
CA SER A 25 14.96 20.59 -18.34
C SER A 25 14.09 19.56 -17.61
N VAL A 26 14.24 18.31 -18.01
CA VAL A 26 13.71 17.14 -17.29
C VAL A 26 14.61 16.97 -16.07
N SER A 27 14.26 17.57 -14.94
CA SER A 27 15.00 17.39 -13.69
C SER A 27 14.07 16.84 -12.61
N THR A 28 14.22 15.54 -12.39
CA THR A 28 13.93 14.75 -11.18
C THR A 28 12.51 14.81 -10.63
N LEU A 29 11.71 13.86 -11.07
CA LEU A 29 10.44 13.44 -10.46
C LEU A 29 10.74 12.75 -9.11
N PRO A 30 9.91 12.90 -8.06
CA PRO A 30 9.95 12.02 -6.90
C PRO A 30 9.81 10.56 -7.37
N SER A 31 10.72 9.70 -6.94
CA SER A 31 11.19 8.56 -7.72
C SER A 31 10.30 7.31 -7.72
N ASP A 32 9.01 7.43 -7.41
CA ASP A 32 8.13 6.25 -7.47
C ASP A 32 7.10 6.29 -8.60
N THR A 33 6.81 7.44 -9.22
CA THR A 33 5.77 7.55 -10.28
C THR A 33 6.03 6.73 -11.55
N GLU A 34 7.20 6.11 -11.64
CA GLU A 34 7.55 5.20 -12.72
C GLU A 34 7.29 3.75 -12.30
N LEU A 35 6.65 3.00 -13.18
CA LEU A 35 6.42 1.56 -13.00
C LEU A 35 7.75 0.82 -13.03
N GLU A 36 8.10 0.19 -11.91
CA GLU A 36 9.35 -0.57 -11.75
C GLU A 36 9.08 -2.07 -11.87
N ILE A 37 9.69 -2.71 -12.86
CA ILE A 37 9.69 -4.17 -12.99
C ILE A 37 10.90 -4.69 -12.22
N VAL A 38 10.65 -5.33 -11.09
CA VAL A 38 11.68 -6.00 -10.28
C VAL A 38 11.63 -7.50 -10.59
N SER A 39 12.67 -8.03 -11.24
CA SER A 39 12.74 -9.47 -11.56
C SER A 39 12.78 -10.32 -10.27
N ALA A 40 11.95 -11.35 -10.22
CA ALA A 40 11.88 -12.32 -9.12
C ALA A 40 12.75 -13.58 -9.36
N ASP A 41 13.56 -13.63 -10.42
CA ASP A 41 14.23 -14.85 -10.91
C ASP A 41 15.47 -15.24 -10.07
N VAL A 42 15.26 -15.55 -8.79
CA VAL A 42 16.27 -16.17 -7.94
C VAL A 42 15.69 -17.46 -7.37
N LEU A 43 16.46 -18.55 -7.47
CA LEU A 43 16.11 -19.84 -6.91
C LEU A 43 16.02 -19.70 -5.38
N ILE A 44 14.80 -19.76 -4.83
CA ILE A 44 14.56 -19.54 -3.40
C ILE A 44 14.73 -20.87 -2.65
N PRO A 45 15.78 -21.05 -1.83
CA PRO A 45 15.96 -22.28 -1.07
C PRO A 45 14.80 -22.49 -0.09
N PRO A 46 14.35 -23.74 0.13
CA PRO A 46 13.32 -24.00 1.12
C PRO A 46 13.80 -23.68 2.55
N GLY A 47 12.86 -23.36 3.44
CA GLY A 47 13.15 -23.07 4.85
C GLY A 47 13.53 -21.63 5.14
N MET A 48 13.52 -20.73 4.15
CA MET A 48 13.72 -19.28 4.38
C MET A 48 12.53 -18.62 5.06
N VAL A 49 11.32 -19.07 4.73
CA VAL A 49 10.06 -18.63 5.34
C VAL A 49 9.24 -19.86 5.70
N GLU A 50 8.69 -19.88 6.89
CA GLU A 50 7.82 -20.96 7.37
C GLU A 50 6.50 -20.39 7.84
N VAL A 51 5.39 -20.96 7.37
CA VAL A 51 4.08 -20.70 7.96
C VAL A 51 3.90 -21.61 9.17
N VAL A 52 3.58 -21.02 10.31
CA VAL A 52 3.30 -21.72 11.57
C VAL A 52 1.96 -21.29 12.12
N ASP A 53 1.37 -22.13 12.97
CA ASP A 53 0.16 -21.77 13.72
C ASP A 53 0.49 -20.69 14.75
N SER A 54 -0.37 -19.69 14.85
CA SER A 54 -0.28 -18.61 15.83
C SER A 54 -1.38 -18.77 16.88
N PRO A 55 -1.12 -18.50 18.16
CA PRO A 55 -2.16 -18.54 19.20
C PRO A 55 -3.23 -17.44 19.03
N GLU A 56 -2.99 -16.45 18.17
CA GLU A 56 -3.94 -15.36 17.90
C GLU A 56 -5.20 -15.89 17.22
N PRO A 57 -6.41 -15.53 17.70
CA PRO A 57 -7.66 -15.93 17.08
C PRO A 57 -7.90 -15.19 15.76
N GLN A 58 -8.62 -15.83 14.85
CA GLN A 58 -9.17 -15.16 13.67
C GLN A 58 -10.14 -14.07 14.10
N ARG A 59 -10.22 -13.00 13.30
CA ARG A 59 -11.09 -11.86 13.59
C ARG A 59 -11.91 -11.47 12.38
N THR A 60 -13.14 -11.03 12.65
CA THR A 60 -14.04 -10.40 11.70
C THR A 60 -14.64 -9.14 12.33
N LEU A 61 -15.54 -8.47 11.61
CA LEU A 61 -16.27 -7.30 12.12
C LEU A 61 -17.49 -7.75 12.95
N ARG A 62 -17.96 -6.96 13.91
CA ARG A 62 -19.25 -7.27 14.57
C ARG A 62 -20.44 -6.85 13.73
N GLU A 63 -20.30 -5.72 13.04
CA GLU A 63 -21.39 -5.12 12.27
C GLU A 63 -20.95 -4.75 10.85
N ASN A 64 -21.94 -4.54 9.99
CA ASN A 64 -21.71 -3.98 8.66
C ASN A 64 -21.42 -2.49 8.77
N VAL A 65 -20.40 -2.02 8.07
CA VAL A 65 -20.05 -0.61 7.99
C VAL A 65 -19.87 -0.16 6.55
N VAL A 66 -20.13 1.12 6.30
CA VAL A 66 -20.11 1.72 4.97
C VAL A 66 -19.24 2.96 5.00
N LEU A 67 -18.35 3.08 4.02
CA LEU A 67 -17.57 4.28 3.81
C LEU A 67 -17.72 4.73 2.36
N ASN A 68 -18.10 5.99 2.17
CA ASN A 68 -18.24 6.62 0.86
C ASN A 68 -17.15 7.67 0.68
N GLY A 69 -16.70 7.86 -0.55
CA GLY A 69 -15.73 8.89 -0.88
C GLY A 69 -15.53 9.05 -2.37
N VAL A 70 -14.32 9.46 -2.74
CA VAL A 70 -13.91 9.66 -4.13
C VAL A 70 -12.71 8.76 -4.41
N GLY A 71 -12.74 8.06 -5.54
CA GLY A 71 -11.61 7.27 -6.01
C GLY A 71 -10.47 8.20 -6.42
N LEU A 72 -9.24 7.81 -6.08
CA LEU A 72 -8.04 8.56 -6.43
C LEU A 72 -7.85 8.64 -7.95
N LEU A 73 -7.81 7.47 -8.58
CA LEU A 73 -7.53 7.23 -9.98
C LEU A 73 -8.71 7.59 -10.85
N SER A 74 -9.92 7.14 -10.49
CA SER A 74 -11.10 7.44 -11.31
C SER A 74 -11.59 8.88 -11.12
N GLY A 75 -11.35 9.49 -9.95
CA GLY A 75 -11.98 10.75 -9.55
C GLY A 75 -13.51 10.66 -9.41
N ARG A 76 -14.09 9.45 -9.48
CA ARG A 76 -15.54 9.21 -9.36
C ARG A 76 -15.91 8.98 -7.90
N LYS A 77 -17.18 9.22 -7.55
CA LYS A 77 -17.71 8.78 -6.26
C LYS A 77 -17.68 7.26 -6.21
N THR A 78 -17.12 6.72 -5.14
CA THR A 78 -17.04 5.29 -4.87
C THR A 78 -17.33 5.04 -3.39
N GLY A 79 -17.52 3.79 -3.01
CA GLY A 79 -17.78 3.40 -1.64
C GLY A 79 -17.43 1.95 -1.41
N ILE A 80 -17.17 1.62 -0.14
CA ILE A 80 -17.04 0.25 0.32
C ILE A 80 -18.11 -0.08 1.35
N ILE A 81 -18.57 -1.33 1.32
CA ILE A 81 -19.30 -1.94 2.43
C ILE A 81 -18.42 -3.04 2.97
N LEU A 82 -18.09 -2.97 4.26
CA LEU A 82 -17.40 -4.04 4.96
C LEU A 82 -18.44 -4.86 5.70
N SER A 83 -18.44 -6.17 5.47
CA SER A 83 -19.35 -7.13 6.09
C SER A 83 -18.56 -8.27 6.73
N PRO A 84 -19.02 -8.80 7.89
CA PRO A 84 -18.36 -9.93 8.51
C PRO A 84 -18.46 -11.17 7.64
N LEU A 85 -17.45 -12.02 7.76
CA LEU A 85 -17.36 -13.31 7.09
C LEU A 85 -17.07 -14.42 8.10
N GLY A 86 -17.36 -15.65 7.69
CA GLY A 86 -17.10 -16.84 8.47
C GLY A 86 -15.62 -17.16 8.66
N ILE A 87 -15.34 -18.11 9.54
CA ILE A 87 -13.99 -18.66 9.77
C ILE A 87 -13.39 -19.14 8.46
N ASN A 88 -12.10 -18.84 8.24
CA ASN A 88 -11.32 -19.24 7.05
C ASN A 88 -11.84 -18.72 5.70
N GLU A 89 -12.78 -17.76 5.68
CA GLU A 89 -13.26 -17.19 4.41
C GLU A 89 -12.26 -16.18 3.83
N GLY A 90 -11.45 -15.55 4.67
CA GLY A 90 -10.37 -14.64 4.27
C GLY A 90 -10.86 -13.23 3.96
N ILE A 91 -9.97 -12.43 3.37
CA ILE A 91 -10.29 -11.12 2.81
C ILE A 91 -10.85 -11.29 1.40
N VAL A 92 -12.09 -10.88 1.16
CA VAL A 92 -12.77 -11.08 -0.12
C VAL A 92 -13.34 -9.76 -0.63
N PHE A 93 -12.90 -9.33 -1.80
CA PHE A 93 -13.48 -8.22 -2.53
C PHE A 93 -14.60 -8.76 -3.42
N GLN A 94 -15.77 -8.11 -3.41
CA GLN A 94 -16.90 -8.44 -4.26
C GLN A 94 -17.40 -7.20 -4.99
N THR A 95 -17.49 -7.31 -6.31
CA THR A 95 -18.04 -6.25 -7.16
C THR A 95 -19.55 -6.26 -7.19
N LEU A 96 -20.14 -5.14 -7.63
CA LEU A 96 -21.59 -4.95 -7.60
C LEU A 96 -22.34 -5.94 -8.51
N ASP A 97 -21.67 -6.49 -9.53
CA ASP A 97 -22.16 -7.55 -10.41
C ASP A 97 -21.97 -8.96 -9.83
N GLY A 98 -21.41 -9.08 -8.62
CA GLY A 98 -21.27 -10.32 -7.87
C GLY A 98 -19.95 -11.07 -8.07
N GLN A 99 -19.02 -10.56 -8.89
CA GLN A 99 -17.71 -11.19 -9.05
C GLN A 99 -16.87 -11.03 -7.79
N THR A 100 -16.04 -12.03 -7.49
CA THR A 100 -15.20 -12.03 -6.30
C THR A 100 -13.72 -12.07 -6.66
N ILE A 101 -12.92 -11.29 -5.92
CA ILE A 101 -11.46 -11.27 -5.99
C ILE A 101 -10.93 -11.51 -4.58
N ARG A 102 -9.96 -12.41 -4.42
CA ARG A 102 -9.33 -12.67 -3.12
C ARG A 102 -8.35 -11.53 -2.81
N GLY A 103 -8.35 -11.06 -1.57
CA GLY A 103 -7.40 -10.06 -1.08
C GLY A 103 -5.98 -10.59 -0.84
N HIS A 104 -5.72 -11.86 -1.14
CA HIS A 104 -4.43 -12.50 -0.93
C HIS A 104 -3.97 -13.29 -2.16
N ILE A 105 -2.67 -13.52 -2.24
CA ILE A 105 -2.07 -14.40 -3.25
C ILE A 105 -2.54 -15.84 -3.04
N THR A 106 -3.38 -16.32 -3.95
CA THR A 106 -3.75 -17.75 -4.02
C THR A 106 -2.94 -18.52 -5.06
N ALA A 107 -2.39 -17.81 -6.05
CA ALA A 107 -1.52 -18.32 -7.10
C ALA A 107 -0.67 -17.17 -7.66
N LEU A 108 0.54 -17.45 -8.13
CA LEU A 108 1.39 -16.43 -8.75
C LEU A 108 0.77 -15.88 -10.04
N GLU A 109 0.02 -16.70 -10.78
CA GLU A 109 -0.72 -16.28 -11.98
C GLU A 109 -1.78 -15.21 -11.64
N ASN A 110 -2.44 -15.36 -10.49
CA ASN A 110 -3.44 -14.40 -9.99
C ASN A 110 -2.80 -13.15 -9.38
N PHE A 111 -1.49 -13.16 -9.14
CA PHE A 111 -0.72 -12.01 -8.65
C PHE A 111 0.12 -11.38 -9.77
N SER A 112 -0.01 -11.86 -11.01
CA SER A 112 0.81 -11.37 -12.12
C SER A 112 0.64 -9.86 -12.26
N GLN A 113 1.77 -9.14 -12.23
CA GLN A 113 1.84 -7.73 -12.51
C GLN A 113 1.24 -7.46 -13.89
N THR A 114 -0.02 -7.03 -13.94
CA THR A 114 -0.65 -6.63 -15.20
C THR A 114 -0.06 -5.29 -15.60
N VAL A 115 1.10 -5.29 -16.26
CA VAL A 115 1.69 -4.07 -16.81
C VAL A 115 2.38 -4.33 -18.13
N SER A 116 1.71 -3.94 -19.22
CA SER A 116 2.39 -3.67 -20.49
C SER A 116 3.24 -2.40 -20.37
N SER A 117 4.52 -2.51 -20.73
CA SER A 117 5.49 -1.45 -21.07
C SER A 117 5.24 0.00 -20.60
N LYS A 118 6.19 0.53 -19.80
CA LYS A 118 6.64 1.93 -19.76
C LYS A 118 5.56 3.02 -19.90
N THR A 119 4.56 3.01 -19.03
CA THR A 119 3.57 4.09 -19.02
C THR A 119 3.37 4.57 -17.58
N PHE A 120 3.79 5.81 -17.26
CA PHE A 120 3.55 6.55 -16.01
C PHE A 120 2.29 6.05 -15.29
N SER A 121 2.33 5.36 -14.15
CA SER A 121 1.10 4.94 -13.46
C SER A 121 0.96 5.73 -12.18
N ALA A 122 -0.27 6.06 -11.83
CA ALA A 122 -0.53 6.39 -10.45
C ALA A 122 -0.26 5.14 -9.62
N ASN A 123 0.65 5.30 -8.67
CA ASN A 123 1.13 4.25 -7.79
C ASN A 123 0.02 3.85 -6.83
N SER A 124 -0.52 2.66 -7.05
CA SER A 124 -1.45 2.00 -6.14
C SER A 124 -1.38 0.52 -6.39
N THR A 125 -1.84 -0.28 -5.43
CA THR A 125 -1.99 -1.71 -5.57
C THR A 125 -3.36 -2.03 -6.15
N THR A 126 -3.36 -2.93 -7.15
CA THR A 126 -4.57 -3.39 -7.82
C THR A 126 -4.69 -4.89 -7.70
N LEU A 127 -5.86 -5.37 -7.28
CA LEU A 127 -6.23 -6.78 -7.37
C LEU A 127 -6.93 -7.02 -8.70
N ASP A 128 -6.51 -8.02 -9.46
CA ASP A 128 -7.06 -8.36 -10.77
C ASP A 128 -7.21 -9.89 -10.89
N ASN A 129 -8.31 -10.35 -11.48
CA ASN A 129 -8.54 -11.77 -11.79
C ASN A 129 -8.76 -12.05 -13.30
N GLY A 130 -8.41 -11.09 -14.16
CA GLY A 130 -8.59 -11.08 -15.60
C GLY A 130 -10.01 -10.71 -16.06
N ARG A 131 -11.01 -10.72 -15.17
CA ARG A 131 -12.39 -10.31 -15.47
C ARG A 131 -12.75 -8.98 -14.84
N GLN A 132 -12.22 -8.72 -13.64
CA GLN A 132 -12.53 -7.57 -12.83
C GLN A 132 -11.29 -7.15 -12.04
N GLN A 133 -11.20 -5.86 -11.75
CA GLN A 133 -10.14 -5.29 -10.94
C GLN A 133 -10.72 -4.42 -9.80
N VAL A 134 -9.98 -4.35 -8.69
CA VAL A 134 -10.19 -3.39 -7.60
C VAL A 134 -8.87 -2.70 -7.32
N ARG A 135 -8.87 -1.37 -7.43
CA ARG A 135 -7.66 -0.53 -7.29
C ARG A 135 -7.60 0.17 -5.92
N THR A 136 -6.40 0.60 -5.55
CA THR A 136 -6.13 1.42 -4.35
C THR A 136 -6.46 0.68 -3.05
N VAL A 137 -6.12 -0.61 -2.99
CA VAL A 137 -6.46 -1.48 -1.84
C VAL A 137 -5.49 -1.33 -0.66
N GLU A 138 -4.30 -0.78 -0.88
CA GLU A 138 -3.16 -0.74 0.04
C GLU A 138 -3.52 -0.19 1.43
N HIS A 139 -4.16 0.98 1.52
CA HIS A 139 -4.52 1.58 2.81
C HIS A 139 -5.51 0.71 3.60
N LEU A 140 -6.51 0.15 2.91
CA LEU A 140 -7.51 -0.71 3.52
C LEU A 140 -6.88 -2.03 3.99
N MET A 141 -6.01 -2.62 3.18
CA MET A 141 -5.25 -3.82 3.54
C MET A 141 -4.32 -3.58 4.73
N ALA A 142 -3.75 -2.38 4.86
CA ALA A 142 -2.92 -2.02 6.00
C ALA A 142 -3.72 -2.03 7.31
N ILE A 143 -4.97 -1.56 7.28
CA ILE A 143 -5.86 -1.64 8.43
C ILE A 143 -6.16 -3.10 8.80
N PHE A 144 -6.51 -3.94 7.82
CA PHE A 144 -6.81 -5.33 8.12
C PHE A 144 -5.62 -6.06 8.75
N SER A 145 -4.40 -5.78 8.27
CA SER A 145 -3.16 -6.27 8.85
C SER A 145 -3.00 -5.84 10.32
N MET A 146 -3.12 -4.55 10.60
CA MET A 146 -2.79 -3.97 11.91
C MET A 146 -3.87 -4.23 12.98
N TYR A 147 -5.13 -4.34 12.59
CA TYR A 147 -6.22 -4.74 13.50
C TYR A 147 -6.38 -6.28 13.59
N GLY A 148 -5.64 -7.03 12.77
CA GLY A 148 -5.68 -8.49 12.73
C GLY A 148 -6.97 -9.05 12.12
N ILE A 149 -7.68 -8.28 11.29
CA ILE A 149 -8.90 -8.74 10.60
C ILE A 149 -8.52 -9.81 9.59
N THR A 150 -9.03 -11.02 9.76
CA THR A 150 -8.72 -12.15 8.87
C THR A 150 -9.87 -12.50 7.93
N ASN A 151 -11.11 -12.20 8.30
CA ASN A 151 -12.30 -12.57 7.54
C ASN A 151 -13.19 -11.36 7.34
N VAL A 152 -13.31 -10.84 6.12
CA VAL A 152 -14.18 -9.70 5.80
C VAL A 152 -14.53 -9.68 4.31
N LEU A 153 -15.77 -9.32 4.02
CA LEU A 153 -16.27 -9.08 2.67
C LEU A 153 -16.24 -7.58 2.41
N ILE A 154 -15.57 -7.18 1.35
CA ILE A 154 -15.48 -5.80 0.88
C ILE A 154 -16.31 -5.69 -0.39
N LYS A 155 -17.51 -5.12 -0.29
CA LYS A 155 -18.27 -4.78 -1.49
C LYS A 155 -17.80 -3.44 -2.03
N VAL A 156 -17.29 -3.42 -3.25
CA VAL A 156 -16.69 -2.25 -3.91
C VAL A 156 -16.82 -2.39 -5.41
N ASP A 157 -16.96 -1.31 -6.16
CA ASP A 157 -17.06 -1.38 -7.63
C ASP A 157 -15.68 -1.63 -8.27
N ASP A 158 -14.92 -0.57 -8.58
CA ASP A 158 -13.62 -0.67 -9.24
C ASP A 158 -12.45 -0.09 -8.43
N GLU A 159 -12.75 0.66 -7.37
CA GLU A 159 -11.75 1.42 -6.63
C GLU A 159 -12.19 1.71 -5.20
N VAL A 160 -11.29 1.47 -4.25
CA VAL A 160 -11.48 1.82 -2.84
C VAL A 160 -11.41 3.34 -2.68
N PRO A 161 -12.29 3.99 -1.88
CA PRO A 161 -12.23 5.43 -1.65
C PRO A 161 -10.90 5.84 -1.03
N ASN A 162 -10.25 6.88 -1.56
CA ASN A 162 -8.97 7.37 -1.02
C ASN A 162 -9.13 8.49 0.04
N ILE A 163 -10.37 8.84 0.40
CA ILE A 163 -10.76 9.87 1.38
C ILE A 163 -9.80 11.08 1.45
N ASP A 164 -8.92 11.14 2.45
CA ASP A 164 -7.96 12.23 2.66
C ASP A 164 -6.51 11.86 2.27
N GLY A 165 -6.31 10.66 1.73
CA GLY A 165 -5.02 10.09 1.34
C GLY A 165 -4.34 9.25 2.42
N SER A 166 -4.93 9.13 3.60
CA SER A 166 -4.41 8.34 4.72
C SER A 166 -5.31 7.14 5.00
N ALA A 167 -4.98 6.35 6.03
CA ALA A 167 -5.82 5.25 6.49
C ALA A 167 -6.65 5.58 7.74
N LYS A 168 -6.63 6.84 8.21
CA LYS A 168 -7.29 7.25 9.44
C LYS A 168 -8.80 6.95 9.44
N ASP A 169 -9.51 7.30 8.37
CA ASP A 169 -10.95 7.07 8.29
C ASP A 169 -11.31 5.58 8.26
N PHE A 170 -10.41 4.72 7.76
CA PHE A 170 -10.59 3.28 7.83
C PHE A 170 -10.35 2.73 9.26
N CYS A 171 -9.41 3.29 10.03
CA CYS A 171 -9.29 2.98 11.46
C CYS A 171 -10.60 3.30 12.19
N ASP A 172 -11.09 4.53 12.05
CA ASP A 172 -12.32 4.99 12.69
C ASP A 172 -13.51 4.07 12.31
N LEU A 173 -13.56 3.62 11.05
CA LEU A 173 -14.59 2.71 10.53
C LEU A 173 -14.54 1.31 11.20
N ILE A 174 -13.34 0.74 11.39
CA ILE A 174 -13.17 -0.57 12.03
C ILE A 174 -13.45 -0.49 13.53
N GLU A 175 -13.00 0.58 14.18
CA GLU A 175 -13.30 0.83 15.59
C GLU A 175 -14.80 0.98 15.82
N GLN A 176 -15.51 1.68 14.93
CA GLN A 176 -16.96 1.80 14.95
C GLN A 176 -17.66 0.46 14.72
N ALA A 177 -17.20 -0.33 13.75
CA ALA A 177 -17.76 -1.65 13.46
C ALA A 177 -17.59 -2.63 14.64
N GLY A 178 -16.53 -2.46 15.42
CA GLY A 178 -16.09 -3.40 16.42
C GLY A 178 -15.54 -4.69 15.82
N ILE A 179 -14.71 -5.39 16.59
CA ILE A 179 -14.04 -6.62 16.18
C ILE A 179 -14.59 -7.82 16.96
N GLU A 180 -14.86 -8.91 16.23
CA GLU A 180 -15.28 -10.19 16.78
C GLU A 180 -14.18 -11.24 16.58
N GLU A 181 -13.76 -11.87 17.67
CA GLU A 181 -12.86 -13.02 17.62
C GLU A 181 -13.65 -14.28 17.30
N GLN A 182 -13.11 -15.10 16.41
CA GLN A 182 -13.72 -16.33 15.95
C GLN A 182 -12.97 -17.53 16.54
N PRO A 183 -13.64 -18.67 16.81
CA PRO A 183 -13.05 -19.85 17.44
C PRO A 183 -12.17 -20.68 16.48
N ALA A 184 -11.20 -20.01 15.86
CA ALA A 184 -10.17 -20.60 15.00
C ALA A 184 -8.88 -19.79 15.12
N PHE A 185 -7.74 -20.46 15.06
CA PHE A 185 -6.44 -19.82 15.14
C PHE A 185 -6.00 -19.25 13.79
N THR A 186 -5.15 -18.23 13.86
CA THR A 186 -4.46 -17.67 12.70
C THR A 186 -3.18 -18.43 12.41
N ARG A 187 -2.55 -18.07 11.29
CA ARG A 187 -1.20 -18.52 10.93
C ARG A 187 -0.36 -17.30 10.60
N GLU A 188 0.93 -17.41 10.84
CA GLU A 188 1.89 -16.34 10.55
C GLU A 188 3.06 -16.87 9.72
N ALA A 189 3.63 -16.00 8.89
CA ALA A 189 4.82 -16.27 8.09
C ALA A 189 6.06 -15.84 8.89
N VAL A 190 6.81 -16.82 9.39
CA VAL A 190 8.04 -16.60 10.16
C VAL A 190 9.23 -16.54 9.21
N ILE A 191 9.94 -15.42 9.24
CA ILE A 191 11.18 -15.23 8.47
C ILE A 191 12.32 -15.95 9.20
N ARG A 192 12.87 -16.99 8.58
CA ARG A 192 13.97 -17.80 9.12
C ARG A 192 15.33 -17.39 8.56
N GLN A 193 15.34 -16.84 7.35
CA GLN A 193 16.55 -16.34 6.69
C GLN A 193 16.24 -15.06 5.91
N LYS A 194 17.27 -14.23 5.70
CA LYS A 194 17.12 -12.98 4.96
C LYS A 194 16.66 -13.25 3.52
N ILE A 195 15.58 -12.59 3.10
CA ILE A 195 15.00 -12.67 1.77
C ILE A 195 14.58 -11.26 1.34
N GLY A 196 14.89 -10.87 0.11
CA GLY A 196 14.60 -9.50 -0.33
C GLY A 196 14.89 -9.27 -1.78
N VAL A 197 14.63 -8.05 -2.25
CA VAL A 197 14.82 -7.54 -3.62
C VAL A 197 15.74 -6.32 -3.61
N GLY A 198 16.48 -6.12 -4.70
CA GLY A 198 17.49 -5.06 -4.82
C GLY A 198 18.79 -5.37 -4.06
N ASN A 199 19.80 -4.52 -4.24
CA ASN A 199 21.07 -4.62 -3.51
C ASN A 199 21.03 -3.74 -2.26
N ALA A 200 21.55 -4.25 -1.15
CA ALA A 200 21.55 -3.56 0.14
C ALA A 200 22.61 -2.43 0.22
N GLU A 201 22.67 -1.58 -0.81
CA GLU A 201 23.48 -0.38 -0.86
C GLU A 201 22.62 0.85 -0.55
N ARG A 202 23.20 1.86 0.13
CA ARG A 202 22.44 3.03 0.61
C ARG A 202 21.80 3.84 -0.52
N HIS A 203 22.46 3.92 -1.67
CA HIS A 203 22.00 4.70 -2.82
C HIS A 203 21.16 3.86 -3.80
N GLU A 204 20.94 2.58 -3.51
CA GLU A 204 20.12 1.70 -4.33
C GLU A 204 18.81 1.36 -3.61
N LYS A 205 17.72 1.27 -4.39
CA LYS A 205 16.44 0.81 -3.87
C LYS A 205 16.54 -0.66 -3.47
N HIS A 206 16.11 -0.97 -2.25
CA HIS A 206 16.07 -2.34 -1.77
C HIS A 206 15.01 -2.54 -0.70
N LEU A 207 14.54 -3.78 -0.60
CA LEU A 207 13.55 -4.20 0.37
C LEU A 207 13.85 -5.63 0.79
N TYR A 208 14.06 -5.89 2.08
CA TYR A 208 14.30 -7.24 2.56
C TYR A 208 13.62 -7.50 3.90
N ALA A 209 13.22 -8.76 4.08
CA ALA A 209 12.78 -9.33 5.33
C ALA A 209 13.92 -10.13 5.97
N GLU A 210 14.10 -10.01 7.29
CA GLU A 210 15.09 -10.74 8.06
C GLU A 210 14.50 -11.30 9.37
N PRO A 211 15.12 -12.35 9.96
CA PRO A 211 14.63 -12.93 11.21
C PRO A 211 14.59 -11.90 12.34
N PHE A 212 13.44 -11.81 13.00
CA PHE A 212 13.19 -10.97 14.16
C PHE A 212 12.03 -11.55 14.96
N ASP A 213 12.09 -11.45 16.28
CA ASP A 213 11.00 -11.92 17.16
C ASP A 213 10.01 -10.77 17.35
N GLY A 214 8.89 -10.85 16.61
CA GLY A 214 7.90 -9.78 16.46
C GLY A 214 7.83 -9.25 15.02
N PHE A 215 7.22 -8.08 14.86
CA PHE A 215 7.13 -7.37 13.58
C PHE A 215 7.73 -5.98 13.70
N GLU A 216 8.60 -5.61 12.77
CA GLU A 216 9.24 -4.29 12.76
C GLU A 216 9.52 -3.85 11.32
N ILE A 217 9.25 -2.59 11.00
CA ILE A 217 9.62 -1.98 9.72
C ILE A 217 10.63 -0.87 9.99
N VAL A 218 11.78 -0.93 9.33
CA VAL A 218 12.74 0.17 9.25
C VAL A 218 12.70 0.70 7.83
N MET A 219 12.28 1.95 7.67
CA MET A 219 12.18 2.57 6.35
C MET A 219 13.02 3.83 6.25
N ARG A 220 13.78 3.92 5.17
CA ARG A 220 14.46 5.13 4.72
C ARG A 220 13.85 5.61 3.41
N VAL A 221 13.59 6.90 3.33
CA VAL A 221 13.29 7.62 2.09
C VAL A 221 14.32 8.72 1.90
N ASP A 222 14.63 9.05 0.65
CA ASP A 222 15.55 10.12 0.29
C ASP A 222 15.16 10.66 -1.08
N TYR A 223 14.38 11.76 -1.05
CA TYR A 223 13.87 12.40 -2.25
C TYR A 223 14.26 13.88 -2.26
N PRO A 224 14.21 14.55 -3.43
CA PRO A 224 14.40 15.99 -3.50
C PRO A 224 13.49 16.77 -2.54
N SER A 225 13.91 17.99 -2.21
CA SER A 225 13.09 18.94 -1.43
C SER A 225 11.66 19.01 -1.98
N PRO A 226 10.61 19.04 -1.13
CA PRO A 226 10.66 19.26 0.33
C PRO A 226 10.82 18.01 1.20
N ILE A 227 10.92 16.79 0.64
CA ILE A 227 10.90 15.57 1.44
C ILE A 227 12.24 15.37 2.17
N GLY A 228 13.35 15.39 1.43
CA GLY A 228 14.69 15.12 1.96
C GLY A 228 14.88 13.67 2.39
N GLU A 229 15.95 13.44 3.16
CA GLU A 229 16.21 12.14 3.79
C GLU A 229 15.40 12.02 5.08
N GLN A 230 14.60 10.96 5.18
CA GLN A 230 13.84 10.62 6.40
C GLN A 230 14.03 9.13 6.70
N ILE A 231 14.14 8.81 7.98
CA ILE A 231 14.25 7.44 8.48
C ILE A 231 13.24 7.27 9.61
N PHE A 232 12.41 6.24 9.53
CA PHE A 232 11.47 5.90 10.59
C PHE A 232 11.45 4.40 10.84
N THR A 233 11.35 4.03 12.12
CA THR A 233 11.19 2.63 12.55
C THR A 233 9.84 2.49 13.21
N PHE A 234 9.01 1.62 12.67
CA PHE A 234 7.70 1.30 13.21
C PHE A 234 7.69 -0.13 13.78
N ASN A 235 7.16 -0.27 14.99
CA ASN A 235 6.94 -1.55 15.65
C ASN A 235 5.60 -1.47 16.42
N PRO A 236 4.57 -2.25 16.04
CA PRO A 236 3.23 -2.15 16.62
C PRO A 236 3.17 -2.58 18.10
N GLU A 237 4.17 -3.29 18.63
CA GLU A 237 4.26 -3.61 20.06
C GLU A 237 4.74 -2.43 20.90
N LYS A 238 5.40 -1.44 20.27
CA LYS A 238 6.03 -0.29 20.94
C LYS A 238 5.34 1.04 20.66
N GLY A 239 4.44 1.08 19.68
CA GLY A 239 3.80 2.31 19.20
C GLY A 239 2.41 2.04 18.65
N SER A 240 1.65 3.11 18.42
CA SER A 240 0.26 3.00 17.96
C SER A 240 0.18 3.19 16.45
N PHE A 241 -0.24 2.16 15.73
CA PHE A 241 -0.48 2.28 14.29
C PHE A 241 -1.50 3.39 13.97
N ALA A 242 -2.60 3.45 14.72
CA ALA A 242 -3.68 4.41 14.51
C ALA A 242 -3.26 5.87 14.74
N GLU A 243 -2.28 6.11 15.61
CA GLU A 243 -1.79 7.46 15.93
C GLU A 243 -0.56 7.85 15.10
N GLU A 244 0.33 6.90 14.82
CA GLU A 244 1.66 7.18 14.26
C GLU A 244 1.76 6.96 12.75
N ILE A 245 0.96 6.06 12.18
CA ILE A 245 1.08 5.63 10.77
C ILE A 245 -0.20 5.91 10.01
N ALA A 246 -1.35 5.46 10.51
CA ALA A 246 -2.63 5.61 9.83
C ALA A 246 -2.98 7.05 9.40
N PRO A 247 -2.61 8.11 10.15
CA PRO A 247 -2.91 9.49 9.73
C PRO A 247 -1.97 10.04 8.66
N ALA A 248 -0.91 9.34 8.25
CA ALA A 248 0.04 9.84 7.27
C ALA A 248 -0.54 9.78 5.85
N ARG A 249 -0.65 10.94 5.20
CA ARG A 249 -1.30 11.07 3.89
C ARG A 249 -0.35 10.80 2.74
N SER A 250 -0.94 10.31 1.66
CA SER A 250 -0.27 10.16 0.37
C SER A 250 0.21 11.49 -0.16
N PHE A 251 1.20 11.45 -1.05
CA PHE A 251 1.89 12.62 -1.52
C PHE A 251 2.29 12.49 -2.98
N ASN A 252 2.27 13.62 -3.69
CA ASN A 252 2.74 13.66 -5.07
C ASN A 252 3.18 15.07 -5.44
N THR A 253 4.00 15.20 -6.49
CA THR A 253 4.28 16.52 -7.06
C THR A 253 3.16 16.98 -7.96
N PHE A 254 3.00 18.29 -8.06
CA PHE A 254 2.02 18.90 -8.96
C PHE A 254 2.29 18.48 -10.41
N GLU A 255 3.55 18.45 -10.84
CA GLU A 255 3.95 18.07 -12.20
C GLU A 255 3.52 16.65 -12.54
N ASN A 256 3.69 15.73 -11.59
CA ASN A 256 3.23 14.35 -11.72
C ASN A 256 1.71 14.27 -11.86
N ILE A 257 0.96 14.97 -10.99
CA ILE A 257 -0.50 15.01 -11.06
C ILE A 257 -0.96 15.57 -12.41
N GLU A 258 -0.36 16.67 -12.86
CA GLU A 258 -0.67 17.30 -14.15
C GLU A 258 -0.37 16.36 -15.33
N MET A 259 0.76 15.67 -15.29
CA MET A 259 1.13 14.66 -16.30
C MET A 259 0.16 13.48 -16.30
N ALA A 260 -0.18 12.95 -15.12
CA ALA A 260 -1.13 11.87 -14.92
C ALA A 260 -2.51 12.18 -15.53
N GLN A 261 -3.01 13.40 -15.27
CA GLN A 261 -4.30 13.87 -15.77
C GLN A 261 -4.29 14.05 -17.28
N ARG A 262 -3.21 14.62 -17.85
CA ARG A 262 -3.04 14.75 -19.30
C ARG A 262 -3.02 13.40 -20.01
N LEU A 263 -2.48 12.37 -19.37
CA LEU A 263 -2.47 11.00 -19.88
C LEU A 263 -3.79 10.25 -19.63
N GLY A 264 -4.78 10.88 -19.00
CA GLY A 264 -6.07 10.27 -18.67
C GLY A 264 -5.98 9.13 -17.65
N LYS A 265 -4.87 9.05 -16.90
CA LYS A 265 -4.61 7.98 -15.94
C LYS A 265 -5.15 8.24 -14.55
N VAL A 266 -5.43 9.51 -14.27
CA VAL A 266 -6.04 9.93 -13.03
C VAL A 266 -7.12 10.97 -13.27
N GLY A 267 -8.16 10.93 -12.45
CA GLY A 267 -9.24 11.90 -12.42
C GLY A 267 -8.96 13.10 -11.51
N GLY A 268 -10.01 13.81 -11.15
CA GLY A 268 -9.94 15.01 -10.29
C GLY A 268 -9.77 14.76 -8.79
N GLY A 269 -9.68 13.49 -8.34
CA GLY A 269 -9.67 13.12 -6.91
C GLY A 269 -8.45 13.61 -6.12
N TYR A 270 -7.36 13.96 -6.81
CA TYR A 270 -6.05 14.25 -6.22
C TYR A 270 -5.98 15.48 -5.32
N LEU A 271 -6.78 16.53 -5.57
CA LEU A 271 -6.63 17.81 -4.87
C LEU A 271 -6.93 17.72 -3.36
N ASN A 272 -7.78 16.78 -2.98
CA ASN A 272 -8.26 16.64 -1.60
C ASN A 272 -7.68 15.44 -0.86
N SER A 273 -6.92 14.58 -1.56
CA SER A 273 -6.48 13.29 -1.04
C SER A 273 -4.96 13.12 -1.00
N HIS A 274 -4.18 14.19 -1.22
CA HIS A 274 -2.72 14.15 -1.27
C HIS A 274 -2.10 15.38 -0.63
N ILE A 275 -0.91 15.23 -0.09
CA ILE A 275 0.05 16.31 0.09
C ILE A 275 0.65 16.63 -1.28
N ILE A 276 0.43 17.85 -1.75
CA ILE A 276 0.89 18.31 -3.07
C ILE A 276 2.14 19.15 -2.88
N MET A 277 3.19 18.77 -3.61
CA MET A 277 4.46 19.48 -3.63
C MET A 277 4.67 20.19 -4.96
N TYR A 278 5.17 21.42 -4.91
CA TYR A 278 5.52 22.22 -6.09
C TYR A 278 6.68 23.15 -5.74
N GLU A 279 7.68 23.26 -6.63
CA GLU A 279 8.86 24.11 -6.46
C GLU A 279 9.54 23.99 -5.08
N GLY A 280 9.71 22.74 -4.62
CA GLY A 280 10.40 22.43 -3.37
C GLY A 280 9.63 22.76 -2.10
N LYS A 281 8.30 22.97 -2.18
CA LYS A 281 7.42 23.29 -1.06
C LYS A 281 6.15 22.44 -1.08
N VAL A 282 5.57 22.22 0.10
CA VAL A 282 4.20 21.73 0.24
C VAL A 282 3.24 22.90 0.05
N ILE A 283 2.23 22.77 -0.83
CA ILE A 283 1.43 23.91 -1.29
C ILE A 283 -0.04 23.89 -0.86
N ASN A 284 -0.58 22.76 -0.42
CA ASN A 284 -2.02 22.62 -0.14
C ASN A 284 -2.36 22.34 1.33
N THR A 285 -1.41 21.94 2.17
CA THR A 285 -1.65 21.61 3.57
C THR A 285 -0.40 21.77 4.43
N ALA A 286 -0.58 21.91 5.75
CA ALA A 286 0.50 21.60 6.69
C ALA A 286 0.68 20.08 6.80
N LEU A 287 1.90 19.64 7.11
CA LEU A 287 2.16 18.25 7.45
C LEU A 287 1.59 17.92 8.84
N ARG A 288 1.05 16.71 9.00
CA ARG A 288 0.62 16.15 10.29
C ARG A 288 1.80 15.72 11.14
N PHE A 289 2.87 15.28 10.46
CA PHE A 289 4.14 14.88 11.07
C PHE A 289 5.31 15.51 10.29
N PRO A 290 6.42 15.87 10.95
CA PRO A 290 7.63 16.31 10.24
C PRO A 290 8.14 15.28 9.22
N ASP A 291 7.91 14.00 9.52
CA ASP A 291 8.30 12.80 8.79
C ASP A 291 7.07 12.08 8.16
N GLU A 292 6.02 12.83 7.78
CA GLU A 292 4.76 12.27 7.24
C GLU A 292 4.98 11.41 5.96
N PHE A 293 5.98 11.75 5.14
CA PHE A 293 6.25 11.03 3.89
C PHE A 293 6.75 9.59 4.13
N VAL A 294 7.72 9.39 5.02
CA VAL A 294 8.21 8.04 5.36
C VAL A 294 7.15 7.22 6.10
N ARG A 295 6.35 7.86 6.96
CA ARG A 295 5.22 7.18 7.65
C ARG A 295 4.18 6.68 6.66
N HIS A 296 3.85 7.47 5.64
CA HIS A 296 2.93 7.03 4.59
C HIS A 296 3.51 5.86 3.78
N LYS A 297 4.81 5.88 3.47
CA LYS A 297 5.44 4.75 2.78
C LYS A 297 5.45 3.46 3.62
N ILE A 298 5.53 3.59 4.95
CA ILE A 298 5.34 2.46 5.86
C ILE A 298 3.89 1.98 5.82
N LEU A 299 2.90 2.88 5.80
CA LEU A 299 1.48 2.53 5.62
C LEU A 299 1.26 1.70 4.35
N ASP A 300 1.78 2.15 3.21
CA ASP A 300 1.72 1.43 1.92
C ASP A 300 2.33 0.03 2.04
N LEU A 301 3.54 -0.05 2.61
CA LEU A 301 4.27 -1.31 2.74
C LEU A 301 3.53 -2.31 3.63
N ILE A 302 2.91 -1.87 4.73
CA ILE A 302 2.09 -2.74 5.59
C ILE A 302 0.92 -3.34 4.80
N GLY A 303 0.25 -2.51 4.00
CA GLY A 303 -0.88 -2.93 3.16
C GLY A 303 -0.49 -3.94 2.11
N ASP A 304 0.60 -3.66 1.38
CA ASP A 304 1.11 -4.56 0.35
C ASP A 304 1.59 -5.89 0.93
N LEU A 305 2.29 -5.89 2.07
CA LEU A 305 2.73 -7.11 2.73
C LEU A 305 1.56 -8.02 3.11
N TYR A 306 0.39 -7.45 3.43
CA TYR A 306 -0.79 -8.23 3.81
C TYR A 306 -1.45 -8.97 2.64
N LEU A 307 -1.07 -8.67 1.39
CA LEU A 307 -1.41 -9.47 0.22
C LEU A 307 -0.84 -10.90 0.33
N LEU A 308 0.19 -11.13 1.15
CA LEU A 308 0.73 -12.46 1.43
C LEU A 308 -0.32 -13.40 2.07
N GLY A 309 -1.32 -12.85 2.76
CA GLY A 309 -2.37 -13.60 3.46
C GLY A 309 -1.98 -14.14 4.84
N PHE A 310 -0.82 -13.72 5.34
CA PHE A 310 -0.32 -14.06 6.67
C PHE A 310 0.26 -12.82 7.33
N SER A 311 0.12 -12.69 8.65
CA SER A 311 0.95 -11.77 9.42
C SER A 311 2.43 -12.20 9.30
N ILE A 312 3.35 -11.26 9.36
CA ILE A 312 4.78 -11.54 9.24
C ILE A 312 5.43 -11.45 10.62
N ARG A 313 6.19 -12.49 10.98
CA ARG A 313 7.14 -12.45 12.10
C ARG A 313 8.54 -12.30 11.55
N GLY A 314 9.06 -11.08 11.62
CA GLY A 314 10.32 -10.67 11.02
C GLY A 314 10.46 -9.15 10.98
N ARG A 315 11.67 -8.68 10.68
CA ARG A 315 11.96 -7.28 10.44
C ARG A 315 12.00 -7.03 8.94
N ILE A 316 11.35 -5.96 8.49
CA ILE A 316 11.40 -5.49 7.11
C ILE A 316 12.27 -4.23 7.07
N THR A 317 13.30 -4.23 6.22
CA THR A 317 14.14 -3.06 6.00
C THR A 317 13.97 -2.59 4.57
N ALA A 318 13.55 -1.33 4.42
CA ALA A 318 13.18 -0.70 3.16
C ALA A 318 14.00 0.57 2.92
N ASN A 319 14.51 0.75 1.70
CA ASN A 319 15.19 1.97 1.25
C ASN A 319 14.60 2.44 -0.07
N MET A 320 13.92 3.59 -0.05
CA MET A 320 13.34 4.26 -1.22
C MET A 320 12.41 3.36 -2.07
N THR A 321 11.61 2.50 -1.43
CA THR A 321 10.83 1.46 -2.10
C THR A 321 9.50 1.97 -2.65
N SER A 322 9.06 1.37 -3.76
CA SER A 322 7.77 1.58 -4.42
C SER A 322 6.86 0.35 -4.24
N HIS A 323 5.58 0.43 -4.61
CA HIS A 323 4.70 -0.75 -4.62
C HIS A 323 5.27 -1.88 -5.48
N GLY A 324 6.02 -1.60 -6.55
CA GLY A 324 6.67 -2.63 -7.36
C GLY A 324 7.71 -3.43 -6.57
N TYR A 325 8.50 -2.77 -5.71
CA TYR A 325 9.41 -3.43 -4.78
C TYR A 325 8.65 -4.23 -3.71
N ASN A 326 7.57 -3.66 -3.17
CA ASN A 326 6.74 -4.31 -2.16
C ASN A 326 6.13 -5.60 -2.70
N GLN A 327 5.49 -5.54 -3.87
CA GLN A 327 4.91 -6.69 -4.57
C GLN A 327 5.97 -7.76 -4.89
N ALA A 328 7.14 -7.36 -5.37
CA ALA A 328 8.24 -8.29 -5.64
C ALA A 328 8.76 -8.99 -4.37
N LEU A 329 8.78 -8.32 -3.22
CA LEU A 329 9.05 -8.97 -1.94
C LEU A 329 7.95 -9.98 -1.59
N VAL A 330 6.68 -9.60 -1.72
CA VAL A 330 5.54 -10.48 -1.42
C VAL A 330 5.58 -11.73 -2.29
N GLU A 331 5.90 -11.62 -3.59
CA GLU A 331 6.10 -12.77 -4.48
C GLU A 331 7.22 -13.69 -3.99
N ARG A 332 8.37 -13.13 -3.60
CA ARG A 332 9.49 -13.92 -3.07
C ARG A 332 9.13 -14.62 -1.76
N LEU A 333 8.41 -13.95 -0.86
CA LEU A 333 7.90 -14.54 0.37
C LEU A 333 6.93 -15.69 0.08
N TYR A 334 5.99 -15.48 -0.84
CA TYR A 334 5.02 -16.51 -1.24
C TYR A 334 5.72 -17.73 -1.84
N GLN A 335 6.67 -17.53 -2.74
CA GLN A 335 7.50 -18.59 -3.32
C GLN A 335 8.29 -19.34 -2.24
N ALA A 336 8.89 -18.64 -1.27
CA ALA A 336 9.59 -19.25 -0.15
C ALA A 336 8.67 -20.16 0.68
N ILE A 337 7.46 -19.71 0.98
CA ILE A 337 6.44 -20.49 1.70
C ILE A 337 6.09 -21.77 0.93
N GLN A 338 5.84 -21.66 -0.39
CA GLN A 338 5.51 -22.81 -1.23
C GLN A 338 6.66 -23.82 -1.29
N SER A 339 7.91 -23.35 -1.42
CA SER A 339 9.10 -24.19 -1.39
C SER A 339 9.26 -24.94 -0.07
N SER A 340 9.07 -24.25 1.07
CA SER A 340 9.11 -24.88 2.40
C SER A 340 8.01 -25.93 2.58
N ALA A 341 6.78 -25.65 2.11
CA ALA A 341 5.66 -26.59 2.21
C ALA A 341 5.91 -27.87 1.38
N ARG A 342 6.41 -27.73 0.15
CA ARG A 342 6.77 -28.87 -0.71
C ARG A 342 7.86 -29.76 -0.08
N MET A 343 8.89 -29.15 0.51
CA MET A 343 9.93 -29.91 1.21
C MET A 343 9.36 -30.70 2.40
N LYS A 344 8.47 -30.10 3.19
CA LYS A 344 7.82 -30.79 4.32
C LYS A 344 6.99 -31.99 3.82
N ALA A 345 6.23 -31.83 2.74
CA ALA A 345 5.43 -32.90 2.15
C ALA A 345 6.27 -34.06 1.58
N MET A 346 7.49 -33.81 1.10
CA MET A 346 8.40 -34.87 0.60
C MET A 346 9.10 -35.67 1.71
N LYS A 347 9.09 -35.18 2.95
CA LYS A 347 9.71 -35.84 4.12
C LYS A 347 8.73 -36.71 4.91
N ILE A 348 7.44 -36.61 4.61
CA ILE A 348 6.34 -37.42 5.16
C ILE A 348 6.05 -38.54 4.15
#